data_AF-A0A3D4LMT2-F1
#
_entry.id   AF-A0A3D4LMT2-F1
#
_cell.length_a   1.000
_cell.length_b   1.000
_cell.length_c   1.000
_cell.angle_alpha   90.00
_cell.angle_beta   90.00
_cell.angle_gamma   90.00
#
_symmetry.space_group_name_H-M   'P 1'
#
loop_
_entity.id
_entity.type
_entity.pdbx_description
1 polymer ?
#
loop_
_entity_poly.entity_id
_entity_poly.type
_entity_poly.pdbx_seq_one_letter_code
_entity_poly.pdbx_strand_id
1 'polypeptide(L)'
;AVNAILMTLAANLFGIGNSATAFGIKAMQEMQKSNLNKKTATNAMCMFLIINVSSIQLIPLNIIKLRADSGSSAPSEIMVPTLIVTSFSTMAAVILAKYFERKEL
;
A
#
# COMPACT_ATOMS: atom_id res chain seq x y z
N ALA A 1 8.84 -6.12 -13.45
CA ALA A 1 7.60 -5.76 -12.71
C ALA A 1 7.46 -6.46 -11.35
N VAL A 2 7.37 -7.80 -11.28
CA VAL A 2 6.99 -8.55 -10.06
C VAL A 2 7.89 -8.29 -8.85
N ASN A 3 9.22 -8.25 -9.03
CA ASN A 3 10.15 -7.98 -7.91
C ASN A 3 9.94 -6.60 -7.27
N ALA A 4 9.67 -5.56 -8.07
CA ALA A 4 9.43 -4.22 -7.54
C ALA A 4 8.08 -4.13 -6.81
N ILE A 5 7.06 -4.83 -7.30
CA ILE A 5 5.75 -4.96 -6.63
C ILE A 5 5.93 -5.62 -5.26
N LEU A 6 6.63 -6.76 -5.21
CA LEU A 6 6.91 -7.47 -3.96
C LEU A 6 7.69 -6.60 -2.96
N MET A 7 8.73 -5.90 -3.42
CA MET A 7 9.49 -4.98 -2.55
C MET A 7 8.62 -3.85 -2.01
N THR A 8 7.70 -3.33 -2.82
CA THR A 8 6.77 -2.28 -2.40
C THR A 8 5.82 -2.79 -1.32
N LEU A 9 5.24 -3.97 -1.51
CA LEU A 9 4.35 -4.61 -0.55
C LEU A 9 5.09 -4.93 0.76
N ALA A 10 6.30 -5.47 0.68
CA ALA A 10 7.14 -5.75 1.84
C ALA A 10 7.46 -4.45 2.61
N ALA A 11 7.89 -3.39 1.91
CA ALA A 11 8.19 -2.10 2.53
C ALA A 11 6.96 -1.50 3.24
N ASN A 12 5.77 -1.61 2.63
CA ASN A 12 4.52 -1.19 3.27
C ASN A 12 4.17 -2.03 4.50
N LEU A 13 4.30 -3.36 4.43
CA LEU A 13 4.01 -4.26 5.56
C LEU A 13 4.90 -3.97 6.77
N PHE A 14 6.18 -3.68 6.55
CA PHE A 14 7.15 -3.35 7.61
C PHE A 14 7.16 -1.87 8.03
N GLY A 15 6.31 -1.03 7.43
CA GLY A 15 6.23 0.39 7.78
C GLY A 15 7.40 1.24 7.27
N ILE A 16 8.18 0.75 6.31
CA ILE A 16 9.27 1.48 5.65
C ILE A 16 8.70 2.33 4.51
N GLY A 17 7.80 3.26 4.86
CA GLY A 17 7.01 4.03 3.88
C GLY A 17 7.85 4.83 2.87
N ASN A 18 8.99 5.37 3.29
CA ASN A 18 9.88 6.14 2.39
C ASN A 18 10.48 5.28 1.27
N SER A 19 10.74 4.01 1.53
CA SER A 19 11.26 3.08 0.50
C SER A 19 10.15 2.49 -0.34
N ALA A 20 8.96 2.30 0.21
CA ALA A 20 7.80 1.79 -0.51
C ALA A 20 7.46 2.66 -1.72
N THR A 21 7.41 3.99 -1.57
CA THR A 21 7.12 4.90 -2.69
C THR A 21 8.13 4.77 -3.83
N ALA A 22 9.42 4.65 -3.53
CA ALA A 22 10.47 4.49 -4.54
C ALA A 22 10.35 3.16 -5.31
N PHE A 23 10.04 2.07 -4.61
CA PHE A 23 9.77 0.78 -5.24
C PHE A 23 8.46 0.78 -6.04
N GLY A 24 7.44 1.51 -5.56
CA GLY A 24 6.16 1.67 -6.21
C GLY A 24 6.28 2.37 -7.56
N ILE A 25 7.07 3.45 -7.64
CA ILE A 25 7.35 4.14 -8.91
C ILE A 25 8.05 3.19 -9.89
N LYS A 26 9.07 2.44 -9.45
CA LYS A 26 9.75 1.44 -10.30
C LYS A 26 8.77 0.36 -10.78
N ALA A 27 7.90 -0.14 -9.91
CA ALA A 27 6.86 -1.11 -10.26
C ALA A 27 5.90 -0.55 -11.32
N MET A 28 5.45 0.69 -11.17
CA MET A 28 4.58 1.37 -12.13
C MET A 28 5.26 1.58 -13.49
N GLN A 29 6.55 1.97 -13.51
CA GLN A 29 7.33 2.07 -14.75
C GLN A 29 7.44 0.72 -15.46
N GLU A 30 7.65 -0.35 -14.69
CA GLU A 30 7.72 -1.72 -15.22
C GLU A 30 6.37 -2.22 -15.75
N MET A 31 5.27 -1.93 -15.07
CA MET A 31 3.91 -2.22 -15.56
C MET A 31 3.60 -1.41 -16.83
N GLN A 32 4.05 -0.16 -16.87
CA GLN A 32 3.87 0.73 -18.01
C GLN A 32 4.62 0.24 -19.25
N LYS A 33 5.75 -0.47 -19.13
CA LYS A 33 6.43 -1.10 -20.28
C LYS A 33 5.51 -2.09 -21.00
N SER A 34 4.75 -2.89 -20.24
CA SER A 34 3.82 -3.90 -20.76
C SER A 34 2.44 -3.33 -21.14
N ASN A 35 2.17 -2.05 -20.88
CA ASN A 35 0.90 -1.41 -21.19
C ASN A 35 0.79 -1.09 -22.70
N LEU A 36 -0.27 -1.55 -23.35
CA LEU A 36 -0.56 -1.29 -24.76
C LEU A 36 -0.93 0.19 -25.02
N ASN A 37 -1.62 0.84 -24.08
CA ASN A 37 -2.00 2.24 -24.18
C ASN A 37 -1.30 3.08 -23.11
N LYS A 38 -0.23 3.79 -23.49
CA LYS A 38 0.58 4.57 -22.55
C LYS A 38 -0.17 5.74 -21.89
N LYS A 39 -1.31 6.18 -22.42
CA LYS A 39 -2.10 7.30 -21.88
C LYS A 39 -3.12 6.86 -20.82
N THR A 40 -3.42 5.57 -20.73
CA THR A 40 -4.45 5.03 -19.83
C THR A 40 -3.85 3.98 -18.92
N ALA A 41 -4.08 4.09 -17.61
CA ALA A 41 -3.63 3.08 -16.66
C ALA A 41 -4.43 1.78 -16.85
N THR A 42 -3.77 0.63 -16.73
CA THR A 42 -4.45 -0.66 -16.76
C THR A 42 -5.09 -0.96 -15.40
N ASN A 43 -6.09 -1.84 -15.37
CA ASN A 43 -6.71 -2.30 -14.12
C ASN A 43 -5.68 -2.83 -13.11
N ALA A 44 -4.62 -3.50 -13.60
CA ALA A 44 -3.53 -3.98 -12.77
C ALA A 44 -2.73 -2.83 -12.12
N MET A 45 -2.48 -1.74 -12.86
CA MET A 45 -1.83 -0.54 -12.33
C MET A 45 -2.72 0.16 -11.29
N CYS A 46 -4.02 0.28 -11.55
CA CYS A 46 -4.99 0.84 -10.61
C CYS A 46 -5.07 -0.01 -9.33
N MET A 47 -5.16 -1.33 -9.44
CA MET A 47 -5.15 -2.20 -8.27
C MET A 47 -3.85 -2.12 -7.48
N PHE A 48 -2.72 -2.11 -8.15
CA PHE A 48 -1.43 -1.97 -7.49
C PHE A 48 -1.37 -0.68 -6.67
N LEU A 49 -1.85 0.44 -7.22
CA LEU A 49 -1.92 1.71 -6.50
C LEU A 49 -2.86 1.64 -5.30
N ILE A 50 -4.05 1.04 -5.46
CA ILE A 50 -5.04 0.90 -4.38
C ILE A 50 -4.49 0.09 -3.21
N ILE A 51 -3.81 -1.03 -3.49
CA ILE A 51 -3.17 -1.85 -2.44
C ILE A 51 -2.09 -1.04 -1.74
N ASN A 52 -1.30 -0.26 -2.48
CA ASN A 52 -0.27 0.60 -1.91
C ASN A 52 -0.80 1.65 -0.95
N VAL A 53 -1.88 2.34 -1.34
CA VAL A 53 -2.49 3.41 -0.54
C VAL A 53 -3.24 2.87 0.68
N SER A 54 -3.94 1.74 0.53
CA SER A 54 -4.74 1.14 1.60
C SER A 54 -3.94 0.29 2.59
N SER A 55 -2.70 -0.08 2.23
CA SER A 55 -1.76 -0.98 2.89
C SER A 55 -2.01 -1.29 4.37
N ILE A 56 -2.05 -2.59 4.65
CA ILE A 56 -1.95 -3.16 6.01
C ILE A 56 -0.50 -3.01 6.47
N GLN A 57 -0.27 -2.29 7.57
CA GLN A 57 1.03 -2.25 8.25
C GLN A 57 1.04 -3.27 9.39
N LEU A 58 1.88 -4.30 9.27
CA LEU A 58 2.07 -5.28 10.35
C LEU A 58 2.72 -4.63 11.57
N ILE A 59 3.69 -3.76 11.33
CA ILE A 59 4.41 -3.04 12.36
C ILE A 59 4.48 -1.55 11.96
N PRO A 60 3.68 -0.66 12.58
CA PRO A 60 3.68 0.76 12.28
C PRO A 60 4.88 1.46 12.97
N LEU A 61 6.11 1.09 12.61
CA LEU A 61 7.35 1.56 13.25
C LEU A 61 7.44 3.10 13.29
N ASN A 62 7.02 3.78 12.22
CA ASN A 62 7.08 5.25 12.15
C ASN A 62 6.17 5.91 13.19
N ILE A 63 4.96 5.39 13.40
CA ILE A 63 4.03 5.97 14.38
C ILE A 63 4.43 5.59 15.80
N ILE A 64 4.95 4.38 16.02
CA ILE A 64 5.53 3.99 17.31
C ILE A 64 6.69 4.92 17.67
N LYS A 65 7.61 5.17 16.72
CA LYS A 65 8.72 6.11 16.91
C LYS A 65 8.22 7.53 17.19
N LEU A 66 7.26 8.02 16.40
CA LEU A 66 6.66 9.34 16.62
C LEU A 66 6.05 9.47 18.01
N ARG A 67 5.34 8.44 18.50
CA ARG A 67 4.78 8.42 19.85
C ARG A 67 5.87 8.40 20.92
N ALA A 68 6.93 7.62 20.71
CA ALA A 68 8.08 7.58 21.63
C ALA A 68 8.77 8.95 21.71
N ASP A 69 9.04 9.58 20.57
CA ASP A 69 9.65 10.92 20.47
C ASP A 69 8.75 12.01 21.10
N SER A 70 7.43 11.79 21.12
CA SER A 70 6.44 12.68 21.76
C SER A 70 6.24 12.41 23.26
N GLY A 71 7.01 11.51 23.88
CA GLY A 71 6.94 11.22 25.31
C GLY A 71 5.81 10.26 25.73
N SER A 72 5.22 9.50 24.80
CA SER A 72 4.17 8.53 25.11
C SER A 72 4.70 7.42 26.03
N SER A 73 4.04 7.18 27.16
CA SER A 73 4.39 6.09 28.10
C SER A 73 4.21 4.69 27.50
N ALA A 74 3.29 4.55 26.53
CA ALA A 74 3.05 3.29 25.81
C ALA A 74 2.95 3.53 24.28
N PRO A 75 4.08 3.63 23.56
CA PRO A 75 4.10 3.91 22.12
C PRO A 75 3.53 2.79 21.24
N SER A 76 3.57 1.53 21.71
CA SER A 76 3.19 0.33 20.94
C SER A 76 1.71 -0.05 21.03
N GLU A 77 0.91 0.55 21.92
CA GLU A 77 -0.51 0.21 22.09
C GLU A 77 -1.35 0.41 20.82
N ILE A 78 -0.89 1.26 19.90
CA ILE A 78 -1.55 1.54 18.63
C ILE A 78 -1.49 0.37 17.63
N MET A 79 -0.65 -0.64 17.85
CA MET A 79 -0.44 -1.72 16.88
C MET A 79 -1.73 -2.48 16.57
N VAL A 80 -2.44 -2.92 17.61
CA VAL A 80 -3.69 -3.69 17.48
C VAL A 80 -4.79 -2.89 16.76
N PRO A 81 -5.15 -1.66 17.17
CA PRO A 81 -6.18 -0.89 16.47
C PRO A 81 -5.76 -0.54 15.03
N THR A 82 -4.47 -0.28 14.78
CA THR A 82 -3.97 0.01 13.42
C THR A 82 -4.15 -1.20 12.51
N LEU A 83 -3.81 -2.41 12.98
CA LEU A 83 -3.99 -3.65 12.23
C LEU A 83 -5.45 -3.88 11.85
N ILE A 84 -6.37 -3.68 12.80
CA ILE A 84 -7.81 -3.86 12.56
C ILE A 84 -8.30 -2.85 11.51
N VAL A 85 -8.04 -1.56 11.73
CA VAL A 85 -8.53 -0.48 10.85
C VAL A 85 -7.95 -0.60 9.44
N THR A 86 -6.65 -0.88 9.31
CA THR A 86 -6.01 -1.02 7.99
C THR A 86 -6.47 -2.27 7.25
N SER A 87 -6.78 -3.36 7.96
CA SER A 87 -7.37 -4.57 7.36
C SER A 87 -8.76 -4.30 6.79
N PHE A 88 -9.64 -3.64 7.55
CA PHE A 88 -10.96 -3.23 7.07
C PHE A 88 -10.88 -2.25 5.90
N SER A 89 -9.98 -1.26 5.98
CA SER A 89 -9.73 -0.29 4.90
C SER A 89 -9.26 -0.99 3.62
N THR A 90 -8.29 -1.89 3.72
CA THR A 90 -7.77 -2.66 2.58
C THR A 90 -8.85 -3.54 1.96
N MET A 91 -9.65 -4.22 2.79
CA MET A 91 -10.73 -5.07 2.30
C MET A 91 -11.79 -4.27 1.56
N ALA A 92 -12.23 -3.13 2.12
CA ALA A 92 -13.16 -2.22 1.45
C ALA A 92 -12.59 -1.67 0.14
N ALA A 93 -11.31 -1.26 0.13
CA ALA A 93 -10.65 -0.71 -1.04
C ALA A 93 -10.57 -1.74 -2.19
N VAL A 94 -10.21 -2.99 -1.89
CA VAL A 94 -10.14 -4.08 -2.88
C VAL A 94 -11.52 -4.42 -3.43
N ILE A 95 -12.54 -4.51 -2.56
CA ILE A 95 -13.93 -4.78 -2.98
C ILE A 95 -14.43 -3.68 -3.93
N LEU A 96 -14.24 -2.42 -3.56
CA LEU A 96 -14.63 -1.29 -4.39
C LEU A 96 -13.88 -1.28 -5.72
N ALA A 97 -12.57 -1.49 -5.70
CA ALA A 97 -11.76 -1.55 -6.92
C ALA A 97 -12.26 -2.62 -7.89
N LYS A 98 -12.56 -3.82 -7.38
CA LYS A 98 -13.13 -4.92 -8.17
C LYS A 98 -14.53 -4.62 -8.69
N TYR A 99 -15.34 -3.94 -7.88
CA TYR A 99 -16.67 -3.52 -8.29
C TYR A 99 -16.63 -2.50 -9.45
N PHE A 100 -15.75 -1.51 -9.38
CA PHE A 100 -15.56 -0.52 -10.45
C PHE A 100 -14.91 -1.14 -11.70
N GLU A 101 -13.92 -2.02 -11.53
CA GLU A 101 -13.32 -2.77 -12.64
C GLU A 101 -14.38 -3.52 -13.48
N ARG A 102 -15.38 -4.12 -12.82
CA ARG A 102 -16.45 -4.86 -13.49
C ARG A 102 -17.47 -3.97 -14.20
N LYS A 103 -17.60 -2.70 -13.81
CA LYS A 103 -18.54 -1.74 -14.41
C LYS A 103 -18.02 -1.10 -15.70
N GLU A 104 -16.70 -1.13 -15.93
CA GLU A 104 -16.07 -0.58 -17.14
C GLU A 104 -15.90 -1.62 -18.27
N LEU A 105 -16.35 -2.86 -18.04
CA LEU A 105 -16.47 -3.92 -19.05
C LEU A 105 -17.88 -3.94 -19.65
#